data_AF-A0A327V7J6-F1
#
_entry.id   AF-A0A327V7J6-F1
#
_cell.length_a   1.000
_cell.length_b   1.000
_cell.length_c   1.000
_cell.angle_alpha   90.00
_cell.angle_beta   90.00
_cell.angle_gamma   90.00
#
_symmetry.space_group_name_H-M   'P 1'
#
loop_
_entity.id
_entity.type
_entity.pdbx_description
1 polymer ?
#
loop_
_entity_poly.entity_id
_entity_poly.type
_entity_poly.pdbx_seq_one_letter_code
_entity_poly.pdbx_strand_id
1 'polypeptide(L)'
;MDAAMLTALGALLASPVAAAAAAYGSRGATRAAREGGALAGYDSLTARLTAERDKAETDQAVAEQRVATLELEVARLRLLVTQLGGTP
;
A
#
# COMPACT_ATOMS: atom_id res chain seq x y z
N MET A 1 -26.36 -26.03 53.65
CA MET A 1 -25.27 -25.40 52.86
C MET A 1 -25.77 -23.99 52.54
N ASP A 2 -25.11 -22.97 53.08
CA ASP A 2 -25.57 -21.58 53.01
C ASP A 2 -25.41 -21.02 51.58
N ALA A 3 -26.34 -20.18 51.13
CA ALA A 3 -26.35 -19.59 49.79
C ALA A 3 -25.06 -18.81 49.51
N ALA A 4 -24.51 -18.15 50.54
CA ALA A 4 -23.22 -17.47 50.47
C ALA A 4 -22.06 -18.40 50.07
N MET A 5 -22.09 -19.65 50.52
CA MET A 5 -21.06 -20.64 50.19
C MET A 5 -21.20 -21.14 48.74
N LEU A 6 -22.42 -21.31 48.23
CA LEU A 6 -22.68 -21.64 46.82
C LEU A 6 -22.29 -20.48 45.89
N THR A 7 -22.56 -19.23 46.27
CA THR A 7 -22.15 -18.04 45.51
C THR A 7 -20.62 -17.89 45.52
N ALA A 8 -19.96 -18.12 46.65
CA ALA A 8 -18.51 -18.08 46.74
C ALA A 8 -17.83 -19.17 45.89
N LEU A 9 -18.39 -20.39 45.89
CA LEU A 9 -17.88 -21.48 45.05
C LEU A 9 -18.12 -21.21 43.56
N GLY A 10 -19.28 -20.65 43.21
CA GLY A 10 -19.59 -20.21 41.85
C GLY A 10 -18.66 -19.11 41.36
N ALA A 11 -18.35 -18.12 42.21
CA ALA A 11 -17.39 -17.06 41.90
C ALA A 11 -15.95 -17.59 41.74
N LEU A 12 -15.54 -18.52 42.60
CA LEU A 12 -14.22 -19.16 42.54
C LEU A 12 -14.01 -19.96 41.26
N LEU A 13 -15.06 -20.64 40.78
CA LEU A 13 -15.02 -21.43 39.53
C LEU A 13 -15.20 -20.57 38.28
N ALA A 14 -15.99 -19.49 38.35
CA ALA A 14 -16.18 -18.57 37.24
C ALA A 14 -14.92 -17.76 36.91
N SER A 15 -14.12 -17.40 37.91
CA SER A 15 -12.88 -16.62 37.76
C SER A 15 -11.85 -17.26 36.79
N PRO A 16 -11.44 -18.54 36.95
CA PRO A 16 -10.49 -19.17 36.04
C PRO A 16 -11.06 -19.42 34.65
N VAL A 17 -12.37 -19.68 34.53
CA VAL A 17 -13.03 -19.86 33.21
C VAL A 17 -13.05 -18.54 32.44
N ALA A 18 -13.38 -17.43 33.10
CA ALA A 18 -13.34 -16.10 32.50
C ALA A 18 -11.89 -15.70 32.12
N ALA A 19 -10.90 -16.00 32.96
CA ALA A 19 -9.50 -15.75 32.66
C ALA A 19 -9.00 -16.59 31.46
N ALA A 20 -9.38 -17.86 31.38
CA ALA A 20 -9.05 -18.72 30.25
C ALA A 20 -9.71 -18.26 28.94
N ALA A 21 -10.98 -17.87 29.00
CA ALA A 21 -11.71 -17.30 27.86
C ALA A 21 -11.08 -15.98 27.39
N ALA A 22 -10.69 -15.10 28.31
CA ALA A 22 -10.00 -13.85 27.98
C ALA A 22 -8.60 -14.09 27.38
N ALA A 23 -7.85 -15.07 27.89
CA ALA A 23 -6.55 -15.44 27.35
C ALA A 23 -6.64 -16.08 25.95
N TYR A 24 -7.70 -16.85 25.69
CA TYR A 24 -7.94 -17.43 24.36
C TYR A 24 -8.45 -16.37 23.37
N GLY A 25 -9.38 -15.51 23.79
CA GLY A 25 -9.88 -14.39 23.00
C GLY A 25 -8.78 -13.38 22.63
N SER A 26 -7.88 -13.06 23.55
CA SER A 26 -6.76 -12.14 23.29
C SER A 26 -5.74 -12.70 22.30
N ARG A 27 -5.52 -14.02 22.29
CA ARG A 27 -4.68 -14.69 21.28
C ARG A 27 -5.29 -14.61 19.89
N GLY A 28 -6.59 -14.85 19.76
CA GLY A 28 -7.33 -14.69 18.51
C GLY A 28 -7.32 -13.24 18.01
N ALA A 29 -7.56 -12.28 18.91
CA ALA A 29 -7.51 -10.85 18.58
C ALA A 29 -6.11 -10.40 18.15
N THR A 30 -5.05 -10.89 18.79
CA THR A 30 -3.66 -10.57 18.41
C THR A 30 -3.32 -11.12 17.02
N ARG A 31 -3.81 -12.31 16.68
CA ARG A 31 -3.64 -12.90 15.35
C ARG A 31 -4.40 -12.11 14.29
N ALA A 32 -5.67 -11.84 14.51
CA ALA A 32 -6.50 -11.06 13.60
C ALA A 32 -5.95 -9.63 13.39
N ALA A 33 -5.41 -9.00 14.44
CA ALA A 33 -4.76 -7.69 14.33
C ALA A 33 -3.47 -7.73 13.51
N ARG A 34 -2.66 -8.79 13.63
CA ARG A 34 -1.44 -8.97 12.81
C ARG A 34 -1.77 -9.27 11.36
N GLU A 35 -2.73 -10.15 11.11
CA GLU A 35 -3.19 -10.50 9.77
C GLU A 35 -3.85 -9.30 9.08
N GLY A 36 -4.70 -8.54 9.80
CA GLY A 36 -5.30 -7.30 9.31
C GLY A 36 -4.26 -6.20 9.05
N GLY A 37 -3.25 -6.07 9.92
CA GLY A 37 -2.14 -5.12 9.71
C GLY A 37 -1.27 -5.48 8.50
N ALA A 38 -1.02 -6.77 8.26
CA ALA A 38 -0.29 -7.22 7.08
C ALA A 38 -1.07 -6.96 5.78
N LEU A 39 -2.38 -7.27 5.76
CA LEU A 39 -3.25 -7.00 4.61
C LEU A 39 -3.32 -5.50 4.28
N ALA A 40 -3.55 -4.65 5.30
CA ALA A 40 -3.54 -3.21 5.12
C ALA A 40 -2.18 -2.69 4.63
N GLY A 41 -1.09 -3.30 5.11
CA GLY A 41 0.27 -3.02 4.63
C GLY A 41 0.45 -3.34 3.15
N TYR A 42 0.04 -4.54 2.72
CA TYR A 42 0.08 -4.95 1.32
C TYR A 42 -0.80 -4.07 0.42
N ASP A 43 -2.03 -3.76 0.84
CA ASP A 43 -2.92 -2.87 0.08
C ASP A 43 -2.28 -1.48 -0.12
N SER A 44 -1.64 -0.94 0.93
CA SER A 44 -0.94 0.34 0.84
C SER A 44 0.27 0.31 -0.10
N LEU A 45 1.01 -0.81 -0.13
CA LEU A 45 2.14 -1.00 -1.04
C LEU A 45 1.66 -1.12 -2.48
N THR A 46 0.63 -1.92 -2.74
CA THR A 46 0.04 -2.09 -4.07
C THR A 46 -0.52 -0.77 -4.59
N ALA A 47 -1.17 0.03 -3.76
CA ALA A 47 -1.64 1.36 -4.13
C ALA A 47 -0.48 2.29 -4.51
N ARG A 48 0.61 2.30 -3.74
CA ARG A 48 1.81 3.10 -4.06
C ARG A 48 2.49 2.65 -5.35
N LEU A 49 2.69 1.36 -5.53
CA LEU A 49 3.31 0.81 -6.75
C LEU A 49 2.46 1.10 -7.99
N THR A 50 1.14 1.03 -7.87
CA THR A 50 0.22 1.39 -8.96
C THR A 50 0.36 2.87 -9.31
N ALA A 51 0.36 3.76 -8.31
CA ALA A 51 0.53 5.19 -8.51
C ALA A 51 1.90 5.54 -9.12
N GLU A 52 2.97 4.85 -8.69
CA GLU A 52 4.31 5.03 -9.25
C GLU A 52 4.40 4.55 -10.71
N ARG A 53 3.77 3.41 -11.04
CA ARG A 53 3.68 2.94 -12.42
C ARG A 53 2.92 3.94 -13.30
N ASP A 54 1.74 4.39 -12.86
CA ASP A 54 0.91 5.31 -13.64
C ASP A 54 1.64 6.65 -13.86
N LYS A 55 2.39 7.12 -12.86
CA LYS A 55 3.26 8.28 -12.99
C LYS A 55 4.39 8.03 -13.99
N ALA A 56 5.07 6.89 -13.92
CA ALA A 56 6.15 6.54 -14.84
C ALA A 56 5.67 6.45 -16.30
N GLU A 57 4.49 5.85 -16.53
CA GLU A 57 3.88 5.78 -17.86
C GLU A 57 3.53 7.19 -18.40
N THR A 58 3.01 8.07 -17.54
CA THR A 58 2.73 9.46 -17.90
C THR A 58 4.01 10.23 -18.23
N ASP A 59 5.03 10.12 -17.38
CA ASP A 59 6.31 10.79 -17.56
C ASP A 59 7.02 10.29 -18.84
N GLN A 60 6.93 8.99 -19.14
CA GLN A 60 7.43 8.40 -20.39
C GLN A 60 6.70 8.98 -21.61
N ALA A 61 5.36 9.01 -21.61
CA ALA A 61 4.60 9.56 -22.73
C ALA A 61 4.94 11.04 -22.98
N VAL A 62 5.12 11.83 -21.92
CA VAL A 62 5.57 13.24 -22.02
C VAL A 62 6.98 13.34 -22.58
N ALA A 63 7.91 12.48 -22.14
CA ALA A 63 9.27 12.45 -22.65
C ALA A 63 9.32 12.09 -24.14
N GLU A 64 8.58 11.07 -24.57
CA GLU A 64 8.48 10.66 -25.97
C GLU A 64 7.91 11.79 -26.86
N GLN A 65 6.88 12.52 -26.39
CA GLN A 65 6.36 13.69 -27.09
C GLN A 65 7.39 14.82 -27.22
N ARG A 66 8.19 15.07 -26.17
CA ARG A 66 9.26 16.07 -26.21
C ARG A 66 10.36 15.68 -27.18
N VAL A 67 10.76 14.41 -27.19
CA VAL A 67 11.74 13.88 -28.15
C VAL A 67 11.23 14.08 -29.58
N ALA A 68 10.00 13.67 -29.88
CA ALA A 68 9.41 13.85 -31.21
C ALA A 68 9.38 15.33 -31.63
N THR A 69 9.06 16.23 -30.70
CA THR A 69 9.07 17.69 -30.96
C THR A 69 10.47 18.19 -31.28
N LEU A 70 11.47 17.80 -30.48
CA LEU A 70 12.87 18.19 -30.69
C LEU A 70 13.44 17.61 -31.99
N GLU A 71 13.10 16.37 -32.35
CA GLU A 71 13.52 15.76 -33.61
C GLU A 71 12.97 16.54 -34.81
N LEU A 72 11.71 16.97 -34.76
CA LEU A 72 11.10 17.82 -35.79
C LEU A 72 11.77 19.20 -35.87
N GLU A 73 12.09 19.80 -34.73
CA GLU A 73 12.81 21.08 -34.68
C GLU A 73 14.22 20.95 -35.25
N VAL A 74 14.96 19.91 -34.89
CA VAL A 74 16.29 19.62 -35.44
C VAL A 74 16.20 19.41 -36.96
N ALA A 75 15.22 18.66 -37.46
CA ALA A 75 15.01 18.47 -38.89
C ALA A 75 14.72 19.80 -39.60
N ARG A 76 13.87 20.65 -39.02
CA ARG A 76 13.60 22.01 -39.53
C ARG A 76 14.87 22.86 -39.56
N LEU A 77 15.65 22.87 -38.49
CA LEU A 77 16.88 23.67 -38.39
C LEU A 77 17.93 23.20 -39.40
N ARG A 78 18.10 21.89 -39.57
CA ARG A 78 19.01 21.34 -40.59
C ARG A 78 18.60 21.73 -42.02
N LEU A 79 17.31 21.73 -42.31
CA LEU A 79 16.78 22.22 -43.59
C LEU A 79 17.15 23.71 -43.79
N LEU A 80 16.94 24.54 -42.77
CA LEU A 80 17.25 25.96 -42.82
C LEU A 80 18.75 26.22 -43.01
N VAL A 81 19.61 25.50 -42.29
CA VAL A 81 21.08 25.57 -42.47
C VAL A 81 21.46 25.25 -43.91
N THR A 82 20.88 24.19 -44.47
CA THR A 82 21.12 23.78 -45.86
C THR A 82 20.65 24.86 -46.84
N GLN A 83 19.48 25.47 -46.62
CA GLN A 83 18.96 26.56 -47.46
C GLN A 83 19.83 27.81 -47.42
N LEU A 84 20.49 28.08 -46.30
CA LEU A 84 21.43 29.20 -46.15
C LEU A 84 22.83 28.88 -46.67
N GLY A 85 23.03 27.72 -47.31
CA GLY A 85 24.32 27.29 -47.87
C GLY A 85 25.31 26.76 -46.85
N GLY A 86 24.86 26.52 -45.62
CA GLY A 86 25.64 25.79 -44.61
C GLY A 86 25.52 24.28 -44.78
N THR A 87 26.44 23.54 -44.18
CA THR A 87 26.37 22.08 -44.05
C THR A 87 25.85 21.72 -42.65
N PRO A 88 24.75 20.93 -42.54
CA PRO A 88 24.11 20.59 -41.27
C PRO A 88 24.88 19.59 -40.40
#